data_AF-A0A1F9XN70-F1
#
_entry.id   AF-A0A1F9XN70-F1
#
_cell.length_a   1.000
_cell.length_b   1.000
_cell.length_c   1.000
_cell.angle_alpha   90.00
_cell.angle_beta   90.00
_cell.angle_gamma   90.00
#
_symmetry.space_group_name_H-M   'P 1'
#
loop_
_entity.id
_entity.type
_entity.pdbx_description
1 polymer ?
#
loop_
_entity_poly.entity_id
_entity_poly.type
_entity_poly.pdbx_seq_one_letter_code
_entity_poly.pdbx_strand_id
1 'polypeptide(L)'
;MKDHYAGIRLRAALLAPLLFSACAGSASYLISPALQAVPDGRIALLPFENYSNDVSAPGLMRGEISKRFMLRGYSPLDTAETDEKLRAMGITDGGQLPSVKPEEIGGALGVSLLCYGSLEDFTFQNLGFVVRKSVGLRIRIVSAATGETLFDAVGKGRNIKVFLNRDEATAAFVVYSVQKLAENMLKHPLWAESGKAMDQAFARLPRR
;
A
#
# COMPACT_ATOMS: atom_id res chain seq x y z
N MET A 1 69.49 22.89 -32.15
CA MET A 1 69.56 21.75 -33.09
C MET A 1 70.00 20.52 -32.30
N LYS A 2 69.01 19.73 -31.87
CA LYS A 2 69.03 18.29 -31.53
C LYS A 2 67.82 17.99 -30.63
N ASP A 3 66.81 17.47 -31.29
CA ASP A 3 65.61 16.85 -30.73
C ASP A 3 65.97 15.66 -29.84
N HIS A 4 65.14 15.37 -28.83
CA HIS A 4 64.73 14.02 -28.44
C HIS A 4 63.70 14.10 -27.30
N TYR A 5 62.40 14.19 -27.65
CA TYR A 5 61.29 13.90 -26.75
C TYR A 5 60.98 12.40 -26.81
N ALA A 6 61.19 11.70 -25.71
CA ALA A 6 60.88 10.28 -25.56
C ALA A 6 59.53 10.07 -24.86
N GLY A 7 58.53 9.66 -25.65
CA GLY A 7 57.52 8.64 -25.33
C GLY A 7 56.68 8.77 -24.05
N ILE A 8 55.55 9.46 -24.13
CA ILE A 8 54.39 9.19 -23.25
C ILE A 8 53.54 8.09 -23.91
N ARG A 9 53.64 6.86 -23.41
CA ARG A 9 52.61 5.83 -23.61
C ARG A 9 51.88 5.63 -22.30
N LEU A 10 50.73 6.28 -22.14
CA LEU A 10 49.77 5.88 -21.12
C LEU A 10 48.40 5.75 -21.77
N ARG A 11 47.94 4.49 -21.85
CA ARG A 11 46.65 4.07 -22.37
C ARG A 11 45.56 4.80 -21.57
N ALA A 12 44.86 5.73 -22.22
CA ALA A 12 43.63 6.29 -21.66
C ALA A 12 42.59 5.15 -21.62
N ALA A 13 42.42 4.57 -20.44
CA ALA A 13 41.34 3.63 -20.15
C ALA A 13 40.02 4.36 -20.35
N LEU A 14 39.23 3.92 -21.34
CA LEU A 14 37.84 4.34 -21.51
C LEU A 14 37.07 4.00 -20.23
N LEU A 15 36.74 5.02 -19.44
CA LEU A 15 35.71 4.95 -18.42
C LEU A 15 34.35 4.84 -19.12
N ALA A 16 33.83 3.61 -19.22
CA ALA A 16 32.46 3.37 -19.62
C ALA A 16 31.51 3.82 -18.47
N PRO A 17 30.58 4.76 -18.70
CA PRO A 17 29.61 5.10 -17.68
C PRO A 17 28.60 3.95 -17.57
N LEU A 18 28.59 3.29 -16.41
CA LEU A 18 27.55 2.36 -15.99
C LEU A 18 26.22 3.14 -15.91
N LEU A 19 25.43 3.05 -16.97
CA LEU A 19 24.05 3.51 -17.02
C LEU A 19 23.22 2.65 -16.05
N PHE A 20 23.14 3.08 -14.79
CA PHE A 20 22.12 2.59 -13.86
C PHE A 20 20.76 3.12 -14.31
N SER A 21 20.15 2.43 -15.28
CA SER A 21 18.75 2.61 -15.61
C SER A 21 17.92 2.12 -14.43
N ALA A 22 17.64 3.01 -13.49
CA ALA A 22 16.69 2.76 -12.42
C ALA A 22 15.29 2.71 -13.07
N CYS A 23 14.85 1.50 -13.44
CA CYS A 23 13.44 1.26 -13.73
C CYS A 23 12.65 1.57 -12.46
N ALA A 24 12.12 2.79 -12.37
CA ALA A 24 11.02 3.11 -11.49
C ALA A 24 9.85 2.23 -11.92
N GLY A 25 9.67 1.08 -11.27
CA GLY A 25 8.55 0.19 -11.52
C GLY A 25 7.26 0.98 -11.40
N SER A 26 6.58 1.19 -12.53
CA SER A 26 5.29 1.87 -12.56
C SER A 26 4.32 1.08 -11.70
N ALA A 27 3.66 1.75 -10.76
CA ALA A 27 2.56 1.14 -10.01
C ALA A 27 1.50 0.67 -11.01
N SER A 28 1.18 -0.62 -11.00
CA SER A 28 0.13 -1.20 -11.83
C SER A 28 -1.22 -0.67 -11.37
N TYR A 29 -2.02 -0.15 -12.30
CA TYR A 29 -3.38 0.29 -12.02
C TYR A 29 -4.33 -0.03 -13.17
N LEU A 30 -5.61 -0.15 -12.83
CA LEU A 30 -6.74 -0.26 -13.75
C LEU A 30 -7.77 0.80 -13.37
N ILE A 31 -8.36 1.46 -14.37
CA ILE A 31 -9.51 2.33 -14.21
C ILE A 31 -10.47 2.03 -15.36
N SER A 32 -11.64 1.47 -15.05
CA SER A 32 -12.72 1.29 -16.02
C SER A 32 -13.49 2.61 -16.16
N PRO A 33 -13.81 3.07 -17.38
CA PRO A 33 -14.70 4.21 -17.59
C PRO A 33 -16.07 4.04 -16.90
N ALA A 34 -16.52 2.80 -16.75
CA ALA A 34 -17.77 2.46 -16.07
C ALA A 34 -17.79 2.90 -14.61
N LEU A 35 -16.63 3.11 -13.97
CA LEU A 35 -16.58 3.64 -12.62
C LEU A 35 -17.31 4.98 -12.52
N GLN A 36 -17.07 5.91 -13.45
CA GLN A 36 -17.70 7.23 -13.42
C GLN A 36 -19.21 7.20 -13.71
N ALA A 37 -19.70 6.16 -14.39
CA ALA A 37 -21.12 6.01 -14.70
C ALA A 37 -21.96 5.56 -13.49
N VAL A 38 -21.34 5.07 -12.42
CA VAL A 38 -22.06 4.66 -11.20
C VAL A 38 -22.58 5.90 -10.46
N PRO A 39 -23.90 6.03 -10.20
CA PRO A 39 -24.53 7.31 -9.88
C PRO A 39 -24.35 7.82 -8.45
N ASP A 40 -24.25 6.95 -7.43
CA ASP A 40 -24.38 7.35 -6.02
C ASP A 40 -23.06 7.33 -5.23
N GLY A 41 -21.96 6.83 -5.81
CA GLY A 41 -20.65 6.77 -5.16
C GLY A 41 -20.63 6.03 -3.81
N ARG A 42 -21.71 5.32 -3.46
CA ARG A 42 -21.84 4.56 -2.23
C ARG A 42 -21.00 3.31 -2.34
N ILE A 43 -20.11 3.12 -1.38
CA ILE A 43 -19.11 2.07 -1.41
C ILE A 43 -19.04 1.34 -0.08
N ALA A 44 -19.01 0.01 -0.09
CA ALA A 44 -18.73 -0.76 1.12
C ALA A 44 -17.26 -1.14 1.18
N LEU A 45 -16.57 -0.82 2.26
CA LEU A 45 -15.23 -1.33 2.53
C LEU A 45 -15.33 -2.68 3.24
N LEU A 46 -15.08 -3.73 2.49
CA LEU A 46 -15.15 -5.10 2.99
C LEU A 46 -13.97 -5.39 3.95
N PRO A 47 -14.04 -6.43 4.78
CA PRO A 47 -12.89 -6.90 5.56
C PRO A 47 -11.69 -7.14 4.65
N PHE A 48 -10.53 -6.61 5.04
CA PHE A 48 -9.32 -6.73 4.21
C PHE A 48 -8.66 -8.08 4.42
N GLU A 49 -8.14 -8.65 3.34
CA GLU A 49 -7.22 -9.78 3.42
C GLU A 49 -5.90 -9.33 4.05
N ASN A 50 -5.34 -10.18 4.92
CA ASN A 50 -4.09 -9.89 5.61
C ASN A 50 -3.01 -10.91 5.25
N TYR A 51 -2.02 -10.48 4.49
CA TYR A 51 -0.82 -11.26 4.18
C TYR A 51 0.38 -10.84 5.05
N SER A 52 0.14 -9.98 6.05
CA SER A 52 1.14 -9.56 7.03
C SER A 52 1.02 -10.36 8.34
N ASN A 53 2.02 -10.21 9.22
CA ASN A 53 1.99 -10.80 10.56
C ASN A 53 1.33 -9.87 11.61
N ASP A 54 0.79 -8.72 11.20
CA ASP A 54 0.13 -7.78 12.11
C ASP A 54 -1.39 -7.98 12.06
N VAL A 55 -1.94 -8.56 13.14
CA VAL A 55 -3.38 -8.87 13.26
C VAL A 55 -4.27 -7.63 13.31
N SER A 56 -3.72 -6.47 13.68
CA SER A 56 -4.46 -5.22 13.85
C SER A 56 -4.46 -4.36 12.59
N ALA A 57 -3.48 -4.57 11.71
CA ALA A 57 -3.29 -3.76 10.51
C ALA A 57 -4.51 -3.69 9.57
N PRO A 58 -5.26 -4.79 9.30
CA PRO A 58 -6.43 -4.73 8.42
C PRO A 58 -7.49 -3.73 8.89
N GLY A 59 -7.85 -3.78 10.17
CA GLY A 59 -8.87 -2.90 10.75
C GLY A 59 -8.43 -1.44 10.74
N LEU A 60 -7.18 -1.17 11.12
CA LEU A 60 -6.60 0.17 11.10
C LEU A 60 -6.59 0.74 9.68
N MET A 61 -6.02 0.00 8.73
CA MET A 61 -5.88 0.47 7.34
C MET A 61 -7.23 0.64 6.67
N ARG A 62 -8.20 -0.26 6.92
CA ARG A 62 -9.57 -0.10 6.43
C ARG A 62 -10.21 1.20 6.93
N GLY A 63 -10.00 1.56 8.19
CA GLY A 63 -10.48 2.82 8.76
C GLY A 63 -9.86 4.05 8.09
N GLU A 64 -8.54 4.06 7.88
CA GLU A 64 -7.86 5.17 7.20
C GLU A 64 -8.26 5.29 5.72
N ILE A 65 -8.46 4.16 5.05
CA ILE A 65 -8.91 4.11 3.66
C ILE A 65 -10.36 4.61 3.55
N SER A 66 -11.24 4.29 4.51
CA SER A 66 -12.59 4.86 4.56
C SER A 66 -12.54 6.39 4.58
N LYS A 67 -11.69 6.98 5.43
CA LYS A 67 -11.46 8.43 5.45
C LYS A 67 -10.95 8.96 4.10
N ARG A 68 -10.04 8.23 3.45
CA ARG A 68 -9.51 8.62 2.13
C ARG A 68 -10.57 8.60 1.03
N PHE A 69 -11.50 7.65 1.07
CA PHE A 69 -12.66 7.62 0.17
C PHE A 69 -13.59 8.82 0.36
N MET A 70 -13.90 9.18 1.62
CA MET A 70 -14.67 10.40 1.92
C MET A 70 -14.02 11.65 1.33
N LEU A 71 -12.69 11.80 1.50
CA LEU A 71 -11.93 12.91 0.91
C LEU A 71 -11.90 12.93 -0.63
N ARG A 72 -12.32 11.84 -1.28
CA ARG A 72 -12.43 11.72 -2.74
C ARG A 72 -13.87 11.86 -3.26
N GLY A 73 -14.83 12.16 -2.37
CA GLY A 73 -16.25 12.35 -2.70
C GLY A 73 -17.08 11.07 -2.68
N TYR A 74 -16.50 9.93 -2.31
CA TYR A 74 -17.26 8.69 -2.14
C TYR A 74 -17.97 8.67 -0.80
N SER A 75 -19.04 7.90 -0.71
CA SER A 75 -19.82 7.72 0.53
C SER A 75 -19.61 6.31 1.06
N PRO A 76 -18.53 6.05 1.83
CA PRO A 76 -18.30 4.75 2.41
C PRO A 76 -19.38 4.42 3.45
N LEU A 77 -19.87 3.18 3.43
CA LEU A 77 -20.66 2.66 4.55
C LEU A 77 -19.83 2.62 5.82
N ASP A 78 -20.52 2.71 6.96
CA ASP A 78 -19.90 2.43 8.24
C ASP A 78 -19.34 1.00 8.26
N THR A 79 -18.12 0.85 8.77
CA THR A 79 -17.42 -0.43 8.74
C THR A 79 -18.00 -1.42 9.74
N ALA A 80 -18.55 -0.96 10.86
CA ALA A 80 -19.23 -1.84 11.82
C ALA A 80 -20.58 -2.32 11.27
N GLU A 81 -21.34 -1.43 10.63
CA GLU A 81 -22.58 -1.81 9.92
C GLU A 81 -22.28 -2.84 8.81
N THR A 82 -21.21 -2.62 8.04
CA THR A 82 -20.75 -3.55 7.01
C THR A 82 -20.44 -4.92 7.61
N ASP A 83 -19.67 -4.97 8.69
CA ASP A 83 -19.29 -6.23 9.35
C ASP A 83 -20.48 -6.97 9.95
N GLU A 84 -21.46 -6.25 10.50
CA GLU A 84 -22.68 -6.86 11.04
C GLU A 84 -23.48 -7.57 9.95
N LYS A 85 -23.70 -6.89 8.82
CA LYS A 85 -24.42 -7.46 7.67
C LYS A 85 -23.68 -8.64 7.03
N LEU A 86 -22.35 -8.54 6.88
CA LEU A 86 -21.54 -9.64 6.37
C LEU A 86 -21.54 -10.85 7.32
N ARG A 87 -21.54 -10.62 8.63
CA ARG A 87 -21.62 -11.70 9.62
C ARG A 87 -22.93 -12.48 9.53
N ALA A 88 -24.04 -11.81 9.23
CA ALA A 88 -25.33 -12.48 8.96
C ALA A 88 -25.27 -13.40 7.73
N MET A 89 -24.33 -13.17 6.81
CA MET A 89 -24.03 -14.03 5.66
C MET A 89 -22.96 -15.09 5.96
N GLY A 90 -22.47 -15.19 7.20
CA GLY A 90 -21.40 -16.10 7.59
C GLY A 90 -19.98 -15.62 7.23
N ILE A 91 -19.82 -14.36 6.84
CA ILE A 91 -18.53 -13.76 6.46
C ILE A 91 -18.00 -12.93 7.64
N THR A 92 -16.83 -13.29 8.13
CA THR A 92 -16.13 -12.58 9.21
C THR A 92 -14.71 -12.14 8.83
N ASP A 93 -14.16 -12.69 7.76
CA ASP A 93 -12.79 -12.42 7.30
C ASP A 93 -12.74 -12.13 5.79
N GLY A 94 -11.75 -11.33 5.37
CA GLY A 94 -11.57 -10.96 3.98
C GLY A 94 -11.32 -12.15 3.06
N GLY A 95 -10.62 -13.19 3.54
CA GLY A 95 -10.34 -14.40 2.78
C GLY A 95 -11.57 -15.25 2.46
N GLN A 96 -12.71 -14.96 3.09
CA GLN A 96 -13.98 -15.63 2.81
C GLN A 96 -14.78 -14.93 1.71
N LEU A 97 -14.48 -13.66 1.39
CA LEU A 97 -15.23 -12.89 0.41
C LEU A 97 -15.30 -13.53 -1.00
N PRO A 98 -14.25 -14.21 -1.52
CA PRO A 98 -14.34 -14.88 -2.82
C PRO A 98 -15.37 -16.02 -2.89
N SER A 99 -15.87 -16.50 -1.75
CA SER A 99 -16.90 -17.56 -1.70
C SER A 99 -18.32 -17.06 -1.98
N VAL A 100 -18.52 -15.74 -2.03
CA VAL A 100 -19.83 -15.12 -2.24
C VAL A 100 -19.77 -14.17 -3.43
N LYS A 101 -20.84 -14.16 -4.22
CA LYS A 101 -20.93 -13.32 -5.40
C LYS A 101 -21.01 -11.82 -5.02
N PRO A 102 -20.33 -10.93 -5.76
CA PRO A 102 -20.42 -9.48 -5.55
C PRO A 102 -21.85 -8.95 -5.51
N GLU A 103 -22.75 -9.51 -6.31
CA GLU A 103 -24.16 -9.14 -6.39
C GLU A 103 -24.91 -9.39 -5.08
N GLU A 104 -24.62 -10.52 -4.43
CA GLU A 104 -25.23 -10.90 -3.17
C GLU A 104 -24.73 -10.00 -2.03
N ILE A 105 -23.42 -9.72 -2.01
CA ILE A 105 -22.81 -8.80 -1.03
C ILE A 105 -23.36 -7.39 -1.22
N GLY A 106 -23.41 -6.89 -2.46
CA GLY A 106 -23.95 -5.57 -2.79
C GLY A 106 -25.41 -5.41 -2.41
N GLY A 107 -26.22 -6.44 -2.70
CA GLY A 107 -27.64 -6.47 -2.33
C GLY A 107 -27.86 -6.43 -0.82
N ALA A 108 -27.11 -7.24 -0.06
CA ALA A 108 -27.19 -7.25 1.40
C ALA A 108 -26.76 -5.93 2.04
N LEU A 109 -25.74 -5.28 1.48
CA LEU A 109 -25.20 -4.01 1.97
C LEU A 109 -25.96 -2.78 1.45
N GLY A 110 -26.71 -2.93 0.35
CA GLY A 110 -27.42 -1.84 -0.31
C GLY A 110 -26.48 -0.84 -1.00
N VAL A 111 -25.42 -1.32 -1.64
CA VAL A 111 -24.41 -0.50 -2.33
C VAL A 111 -24.16 -0.97 -3.76
N SER A 112 -23.73 -0.03 -4.60
CA SER A 112 -23.35 -0.27 -6.00
C SER A 112 -21.87 -0.62 -6.18
N LEU A 113 -21.02 -0.22 -5.22
CA LEU A 113 -19.57 -0.42 -5.25
C LEU A 113 -19.10 -1.23 -4.03
N LEU A 114 -18.25 -2.22 -4.28
CA LEU A 114 -17.56 -2.99 -3.24
C LEU A 114 -16.06 -2.69 -3.30
N CYS A 115 -15.47 -2.31 -2.18
CA CYS A 115 -14.03 -2.14 -2.03
C CYS A 115 -13.43 -3.38 -1.38
N TYR A 116 -12.70 -4.16 -2.17
CA TYR A 116 -11.82 -5.22 -1.70
C TYR A 116 -10.44 -4.63 -1.42
N GLY A 117 -9.87 -4.97 -0.28
CA GLY A 117 -8.51 -4.57 0.08
C GLY A 117 -7.67 -5.75 0.51
N SER A 118 -6.37 -5.69 0.22
CA SER A 118 -5.39 -6.60 0.80
C SER A 118 -4.19 -5.84 1.34
N LEU A 119 -3.69 -6.30 2.48
CA LEU A 119 -2.39 -5.88 3.02
C LEU A 119 -1.33 -6.88 2.63
N GLU A 120 -0.52 -6.51 1.66
CA GLU A 120 0.59 -7.33 1.14
C GLU A 120 1.81 -7.27 2.07
N ASP A 121 2.00 -6.15 2.78
CA ASP A 121 3.10 -5.96 3.72
C ASP A 121 2.69 -4.94 4.79
N PHE A 122 3.02 -5.23 6.05
CA PHE A 122 2.86 -4.30 7.17
C PHE A 122 3.95 -4.61 8.21
N THR A 123 5.13 -4.03 7.98
CA THR A 123 6.35 -4.45 8.66
C THR A 123 7.12 -3.26 9.22
N PHE A 124 7.37 -3.29 10.54
CA PHE A 124 8.43 -2.50 11.17
C PHE A 124 9.45 -3.45 11.83
N GLN A 125 10.54 -3.68 11.11
CA GLN A 125 11.66 -4.53 11.53
C GLN A 125 12.89 -3.70 11.83
N ASN A 126 13.57 -4.07 12.90
CA ASN A 126 14.82 -3.48 13.35
C ASN A 126 15.80 -4.61 13.66
N LEU A 127 16.71 -4.89 12.72
CA LEU A 127 17.65 -6.02 12.75
C LEU A 127 19.07 -5.55 13.10
N GLY A 128 19.20 -4.43 13.83
CA GLY A 128 20.47 -3.81 14.17
C GLY A 128 21.00 -2.95 13.02
N PHE A 129 21.70 -3.58 12.07
CA PHE A 129 22.30 -2.86 10.93
C PHE A 129 21.27 -2.45 9.88
N VAL A 130 20.09 -3.06 9.88
CA VAL A 130 19.03 -2.76 8.91
C VAL A 130 17.73 -2.45 9.65
N VAL A 131 17.16 -1.31 9.33
CA VAL A 131 15.82 -0.92 9.76
C VAL A 131 14.93 -0.88 8.53
N ARG A 132 13.86 -1.66 8.56
CA ARG A 132 12.88 -1.78 7.47
C ARG A 132 11.50 -1.41 7.97
N LYS A 133 10.95 -0.33 7.42
CA LYS A 133 9.55 0.05 7.51
C LYS A 133 8.90 -0.12 6.16
N SER A 134 7.80 -0.85 6.09
CA SER A 134 7.18 -1.22 4.83
C SER A 134 5.68 -1.43 5.00
N VAL A 135 4.89 -0.77 4.16
CA VAL A 135 3.46 -0.96 4.01
C VAL A 135 3.18 -1.19 2.53
N GLY A 136 2.50 -2.29 2.22
CA GLY A 136 2.04 -2.65 0.89
C GLY A 136 0.55 -2.91 0.95
N LEU A 137 -0.22 -2.24 0.11
CA LEU A 137 -1.66 -2.40 0.02
C LEU A 137 -2.12 -2.47 -1.42
N ARG A 138 -3.16 -3.26 -1.68
CA ARG A 138 -3.89 -3.25 -2.95
C ARG A 138 -5.36 -2.96 -2.67
N ILE A 139 -5.94 -2.11 -3.51
CA ILE A 139 -7.35 -1.74 -3.46
C ILE A 139 -8.00 -2.07 -4.78
N ARG A 140 -9.12 -2.78 -4.73
CA ARG A 140 -9.98 -3.07 -5.89
C ARG A 140 -11.38 -2.57 -5.62
N ILE A 141 -11.92 -1.78 -6.55
CA ILE A 141 -13.33 -1.41 -6.56
C ILE A 141 -14.02 -2.31 -7.58
N VAL A 142 -15.06 -3.00 -7.13
CA VAL A 142 -15.83 -3.94 -7.92
C VAL A 142 -17.27 -3.43 -8.04
N SER A 143 -17.82 -3.50 -9.23
CA SER A 143 -19.25 -3.30 -9.48
C SER A 143 -20.03 -4.39 -8.76
N ALA A 144 -20.90 -4.02 -7.84
CA ALA A 144 -21.75 -5.01 -7.19
C ALA A 144 -22.77 -5.61 -8.16
N ALA A 145 -23.14 -4.91 -9.23
CA ALA A 145 -24.15 -5.39 -10.19
C ALA A 145 -23.61 -6.41 -11.20
N THR A 146 -22.31 -6.37 -11.50
CA THR A 146 -21.70 -7.15 -12.60
C THR A 146 -20.48 -7.97 -12.20
N GLY A 147 -19.94 -7.75 -10.99
CA GLY A 147 -18.67 -8.32 -10.56
C GLY A 147 -17.44 -7.76 -11.29
N GLU A 148 -17.60 -6.79 -12.19
CA GLU A 148 -16.48 -6.19 -12.93
C GLU A 148 -15.57 -5.40 -11.98
N THR A 149 -14.26 -5.57 -12.11
CA THR A 149 -13.28 -4.71 -11.43
C THR A 149 -13.22 -3.36 -12.16
N LEU A 150 -13.74 -2.32 -11.50
CA LEU A 150 -13.82 -0.96 -12.01
C LEU A 150 -12.56 -0.13 -11.70
N PHE A 151 -11.86 -0.50 -10.62
CA PHE A 151 -10.60 0.11 -10.23
C PHE A 151 -9.71 -0.94 -9.59
N ASP A 152 -8.42 -0.88 -9.87
CA ASP A 152 -7.41 -1.70 -9.21
C ASP A 152 -6.14 -0.87 -9.07
N ALA A 153 -5.58 -0.80 -7.88
CA ALA A 153 -4.30 -0.11 -7.67
C ALA A 153 -3.53 -0.71 -6.51
N VAL A 154 -2.21 -0.68 -6.65
CA VAL A 154 -1.26 -1.05 -5.61
C VAL A 154 -0.56 0.21 -5.10
N GLY A 155 -0.41 0.32 -3.78
CA GLY A 155 0.33 1.37 -3.12
C GLY A 155 1.39 0.81 -2.18
N LYS A 156 2.58 1.41 -2.21
CA LYS A 156 3.72 0.98 -1.38
C LYS A 156 4.40 2.16 -0.70
N GLY A 157 4.47 2.10 0.63
CA GLY A 157 5.29 2.98 1.45
C GLY A 157 6.45 2.20 2.03
N ARG A 158 7.68 2.54 1.64
CA ARG A 158 8.88 1.83 2.10
C ARG A 158 9.95 2.80 2.55
N ASN A 159 10.58 2.47 3.66
CA ASN A 159 11.71 3.19 4.22
C ASN A 159 12.68 2.16 4.78
N ILE A 160 13.85 2.06 4.13
CA ILE A 160 14.92 1.18 4.56
C ILE A 160 16.12 2.04 4.88
N LYS A 161 16.70 1.81 6.05
CA LYS A 161 17.98 2.39 6.46
C LYS A 161 18.96 1.27 6.74
N VAL A 162 20.18 1.46 6.25
CA VAL A 162 21.31 0.56 6.48
C VAL A 162 22.38 1.37 7.20
N PHE A 163 22.86 0.83 8.31
CA PHE A 163 23.96 1.37 9.10
C PHE A 163 25.21 0.56 8.80
N LEU A 164 26.34 1.22 8.59
CA LEU A 164 27.58 0.56 8.15
C LEU A 164 28.56 0.28 9.29
N ASN A 165 28.39 0.94 10.44
CA ASN A 165 29.21 0.73 11.62
C ASN A 165 28.37 0.31 12.83
N ARG A 166 29.05 -0.32 13.79
CA ARG A 166 28.42 -0.93 14.96
C ARG A 166 27.79 0.10 15.89
N ASP A 167 28.43 1.25 16.06
CA ASP A 167 27.98 2.27 17.01
C ASP A 167 26.67 2.92 16.52
N GLU A 168 26.59 3.27 15.24
CA GLU A 168 25.37 3.75 14.58
C GLU A 168 24.28 2.69 14.58
N ALA A 169 24.60 1.43 14.26
CA ALA A 169 23.63 0.33 14.27
C ALA A 169 23.05 0.10 15.67
N THR A 170 23.89 0.20 16.71
CA THR A 170 23.46 0.05 18.11
C THR A 170 22.57 1.23 18.53
N ALA A 171 22.98 2.45 18.20
CA ALA A 171 22.17 3.65 18.48
C ALA A 171 20.82 3.59 17.75
N ALA A 172 20.83 3.23 16.47
CA ALA A 172 19.64 3.05 15.67
C ALA A 172 18.74 1.95 16.25
N PHE A 173 19.31 0.83 16.69
CA PHE A 173 18.54 -0.25 17.29
C PHE A 173 17.72 0.25 18.49
N VAL A 174 18.33 1.02 19.39
CA VAL A 174 17.63 1.60 20.55
C VAL A 174 16.55 2.61 20.10
N VAL A 175 16.92 3.58 19.26
CA VAL A 175 16.02 4.65 18.81
C VAL A 175 14.79 4.08 18.11
N TYR A 176 14.97 3.16 17.16
CA TYR A 176 13.85 2.60 16.40
C TYR A 176 12.99 1.63 17.23
N SER A 177 13.56 1.00 18.26
CA SER A 177 12.77 0.18 19.19
C SER A 177 11.86 1.03 20.06
N VAL A 178 12.37 2.15 20.60
CA VAL A 178 11.55 3.13 21.35
C VAL A 178 10.48 3.73 20.43
N GLN A 179 10.85 4.11 19.20
CA GLN A 179 9.89 4.62 18.23
C GLN A 179 8.76 3.61 17.94
N LYS A 180 9.10 2.34 17.70
CA LYS A 180 8.11 1.29 17.44
C LYS A 180 7.14 1.12 18.60
N LEU A 181 7.65 1.12 19.84
CA LEU A 181 6.81 1.04 21.03
C LEU A 181 5.86 2.24 21.13
N ALA A 182 6.38 3.45 20.93
CA ALA A 182 5.57 4.68 20.96
C ALA A 182 4.47 4.67 19.87
N GLU A 183 4.81 4.32 18.63
CA GLU A 183 3.85 4.23 17.52
C GLU A 183 2.74 3.20 17.82
N ASN A 184 3.11 2.04 18.37
CA ASN A 184 2.14 1.01 18.76
C ASN A 184 1.24 1.46 19.91
N MET A 185 1.79 2.15 20.91
CA MET A 185 1.01 2.72 22.02
C MET A 185 0.00 3.78 21.54
N LEU A 186 0.40 4.58 20.55
CA LEU A 186 -0.48 5.55 19.90
C LEU A 186 -1.46 4.92 18.92
N LYS A 187 -1.41 3.59 18.70
CA LYS A 187 -2.21 2.87 17.68
C LYS A 187 -2.02 3.43 16.27
N HIS A 188 -0.83 3.94 15.98
CA HIS A 188 -0.45 4.48 14.67
C HIS A 188 0.90 3.91 14.17
N PRO A 189 1.07 2.57 14.10
CA PRO A 189 2.27 1.98 13.51
C PRO A 189 2.45 2.40 12.05
N LEU A 190 3.69 2.68 11.66
CA LEU A 190 4.07 2.91 10.26
C LEU A 190 3.33 4.07 9.59
N TRP A 191 2.87 5.07 10.35
CA TRP A 191 2.03 6.17 9.85
C TRP A 191 2.53 6.80 8.54
N ALA A 192 3.82 7.11 8.47
CA ALA A 192 4.42 7.72 7.29
C ALA A 192 4.42 6.78 6.08
N GLU A 193 4.70 5.49 6.28
CA GLU A 193 4.67 4.48 5.24
C GLU A 193 3.23 4.18 4.79
N SER A 194 2.28 4.08 5.71
CA SER A 194 0.85 3.95 5.42
C SER A 194 0.33 5.11 4.57
N GLY A 195 0.69 6.35 4.92
CA GLY A 195 0.35 7.54 4.14
C GLY A 195 0.86 7.47 2.69
N LYS A 196 2.14 7.12 2.50
CA LYS A 196 2.74 6.95 1.17
C LYS A 196 2.05 5.85 0.36
N ALA A 197 1.74 4.72 0.99
CA ALA A 197 1.02 3.63 0.34
C ALA A 197 -0.37 4.08 -0.11
N MET A 198 -1.12 4.75 0.75
CA MET A 198 -2.44 5.28 0.41
C MET A 198 -2.37 6.35 -0.70
N ASP A 199 -1.39 7.26 -0.65
CA ASP A 199 -1.24 8.28 -1.68
C ASP A 199 -0.97 7.67 -3.05
N GLN A 200 -0.15 6.63 -3.13
CA GLN A 200 0.08 5.89 -4.37
C GLN A 200 -1.18 5.16 -4.84
N ALA A 201 -1.85 4.40 -3.97
CA ALA A 201 -3.04 3.63 -4.35
C ALA A 201 -4.20 4.54 -4.79
N PHE A 202 -4.37 5.69 -4.14
CA PHE A 202 -5.44 6.63 -4.48
C PHE A 202 -5.04 7.66 -5.55
N ALA A 203 -3.77 7.72 -5.96
CA ALA A 203 -3.27 8.75 -6.90
C ALA A 203 -4.16 8.88 -8.14
N ARG A 204 -4.60 7.75 -8.68
CA ARG A 204 -5.38 7.65 -9.91
C ARG A 204 -6.87 7.39 -9.70
N LEU A 205 -7.33 7.26 -8.45
CA LEU A 205 -8.75 7.08 -8.17
C LEU A 205 -9.53 8.34 -8.59
N PRO A 206 -10.50 8.25 -9.51
CA PRO A 206 -11.28 9.41 -9.92
C PRO A 206 -12.10 9.96 -8.75
N ARG A 207 -12.22 11.30 -8.68
CA ARG A 207 -13.07 11.98 -7.70
C ARG A 207 -14.55 11.89 -8.08
N ARG A 208 -15.41 12.01 -7.07
CA ARG A 208 -16.86 12.19 -7.18
C ARG A 208 -17.26 13.59 -6.78
#